data_AF-A0AAU3UTF6-F1
#
_entry.id   AF-A0AAU3UTF6-F1
#
_cell.length_a   1.000
_cell.length_b   1.000
_cell.length_c   1.000
_cell.angle_alpha   90.00
_cell.angle_beta   90.00
_cell.angle_gamma   90.00
#
_symmetry.space_group_name_H-M   'P 1'
#
loop_
_entity.id
_entity.type
_entity.pdbx_description
1 polymer ?
#
loop_
_entity_poly.entity_id
_entity_poly.type
_entity_poly.pdbx_seq_one_letter_code
_entity_poly.pdbx_strand_id
1 'polypeptide(L)'
;MSDYSYRVDLAHLEQVTARIAALRGFLDDSLAGVDSRIAAAHTNWSGPAADRHAEAHRQWLAAAGEAAEGIEAMRAAAAAAHRNYTDAVATNLRILGR
;
A
#
# COMPACT_ATOMS: atom_id res chain seq x y z
N MET A 1 30.37 24.64 0.81
CA MET A 1 28.91 24.67 0.99
C MET A 1 28.36 23.60 0.07
N SER A 2 28.21 22.37 0.59
CA SER A 2 27.87 21.22 -0.25
C SER A 2 26.39 21.29 -0.60
N ASP A 3 26.14 21.44 -1.89
CA ASP A 3 24.82 21.49 -2.49
C ASP A 3 24.18 20.09 -2.39
N TYR A 4 23.26 19.91 -1.45
CA TYR A 4 22.45 18.70 -1.34
C TYR A 4 21.38 18.75 -2.44
N SER A 5 21.78 18.52 -3.69
CA SER A 5 20.82 18.27 -4.77
C SER A 5 20.13 16.94 -4.47
N TYR A 6 18.99 17.02 -3.79
CA TYR A 6 18.10 15.88 -3.59
C TYR A 6 17.47 15.53 -4.94
N ARG A 7 18.18 14.73 -5.72
CA ARG A 7 17.73 14.25 -7.02
C ARG A 7 16.77 13.09 -6.74
N VAL A 8 15.47 13.37 -6.74
CA VAL A 8 14.44 12.34 -6.64
C VAL A 8 14.61 11.40 -7.85
N ASP A 9 14.97 10.14 -7.59
CA ASP A 9 14.95 9.09 -8.61
C ASP A 9 13.48 8.72 -8.86
N LEU A 10 12.93 9.37 -9.87
CA LEU A 10 11.56 9.24 -10.30
C LEU A 10 11.22 7.81 -10.74
N ALA A 11 12.16 7.11 -11.40
CA ALA A 11 11.98 5.72 -11.82
C ALA A 11 11.99 4.76 -10.63
N HIS A 12 12.85 5.00 -9.64
CA HIS A 12 12.84 4.24 -8.38
C HIS A 12 11.49 4.40 -7.66
N LEU A 13 10.95 5.61 -7.63
CA LEU A 13 9.66 5.88 -6.97
C LEU A 13 8.50 5.14 -7.64
N GLU A 14 8.47 5.10 -8.98
CA GLU A 14 7.50 4.30 -9.74
C GLU A 14 7.64 2.80 -9.44
N GLN A 15 8.87 2.28 -9.37
CA GLN A 15 9.12 0.87 -9.06
C GLN A 15 8.63 0.50 -7.65
N VAL A 16 8.94 1.32 -6.65
CA VAL A 16 8.48 1.11 -5.26
C VAL A 16 6.96 1.17 -5.19
N THR A 17 6.34 2.14 -5.87
CA THR A 17 4.88 2.28 -6.00
C THR A 17 4.23 1.03 -6.59
N ALA A 18 4.79 0.48 -7.68
CA ALA A 18 4.26 -0.74 -8.31
C ALA A 18 4.38 -1.96 -7.40
N ARG A 19 5.53 -2.12 -6.71
CA ARG A 19 5.77 -3.23 -5.79
C ARG A 19 4.86 -3.18 -4.57
N ILE A 20 4.57 -1.98 -4.08
CA ILE A 20 3.57 -1.73 -3.03
C ILE A 20 2.18 -2.19 -3.48
N ALA A 21 1.74 -1.81 -4.69
CA ALA A 21 0.44 -2.21 -5.22
C ALA A 21 0.33 -3.74 -5.38
N ALA A 22 1.40 -4.39 -5.84
CA ALA A 22 1.44 -5.85 -5.95
C ALA A 22 1.37 -6.55 -4.58
N LEU A 23 2.08 -6.03 -3.57
CA LEU A 23 1.99 -6.55 -2.20
C LEU A 23 0.57 -6.44 -1.65
N ARG A 24 -0.12 -5.31 -1.91
CA ARG A 24 -1.52 -5.15 -1.51
C ARG A 24 -2.41 -6.22 -2.12
N GLY A 25 -2.34 -6.44 -3.43
CA GLY A 25 -3.13 -7.49 -4.09
C GLY A 25 -2.86 -8.88 -3.50
N PHE A 26 -1.58 -9.21 -3.25
CA PHE A 26 -1.21 -10.47 -2.59
C PHE A 26 -1.80 -10.60 -1.17
N LEU A 27 -1.81 -9.51 -0.39
CA LEU A 27 -2.40 -9.49 0.95
C LEU A 27 -3.91 -9.70 0.87
N ASP A 28 -4.60 -9.00 -0.02
CA ASP A 28 -6.06 -9.12 -0.21
C ASP A 28 -6.46 -10.57 -0.57
N ASP A 29 -5.77 -11.18 -1.53
CA ASP A 29 -6.00 -12.58 -1.93
C ASP A 29 -5.73 -13.56 -0.78
N SER A 30 -4.65 -13.32 -0.02
CA SER A 30 -4.28 -14.15 1.12
C SER A 30 -5.30 -14.05 2.25
N LEU A 31 -5.78 -12.84 2.55
CA LEU A 31 -6.80 -12.56 3.55
C LEU A 31 -8.12 -13.24 3.18
N ALA A 32 -8.58 -13.09 1.94
CA ALA A 32 -9.78 -13.75 1.43
C ALA A 32 -9.66 -15.28 1.51
N GLY A 33 -8.49 -15.82 1.16
CA GLY A 33 -8.22 -17.25 1.26
C GLY A 33 -8.21 -17.78 2.70
N VAL A 34 -7.68 -17.00 3.66
CA VAL A 34 -7.72 -17.37 5.08
C VAL A 34 -9.15 -17.29 5.62
N ASP A 35 -9.88 -16.23 5.28
CA ASP A 35 -11.26 -16.02 5.71
C ASP A 35 -12.18 -17.17 5.26
N SER A 36 -12.08 -17.58 3.99
CA SER A 36 -12.83 -18.72 3.46
C SER A 36 -12.55 -20.02 4.22
N ARG A 37 -11.28 -20.28 4.58
CA ARG A 37 -10.89 -21.48 5.34
C ARG A 37 -11.38 -21.43 6.78
N ILE A 38 -11.35 -20.26 7.40
CA ILE A 38 -11.86 -20.04 8.75
C ILE A 38 -13.38 -20.23 8.79
N ALA A 39 -14.11 -19.65 7.82
CA ALA A 39 -15.55 -19.86 7.68
C ALA A 39 -15.90 -21.35 7.54
N ALA A 40 -15.16 -22.09 6.71
CA ALA A 40 -15.33 -23.53 6.56
C ALA A 40 -15.00 -24.31 7.85
N ALA A 41 -13.98 -23.90 8.61
CA ALA A 41 -13.66 -24.54 9.89
C ALA A 41 -14.79 -24.34 10.92
N HIS A 42 -15.39 -23.15 10.97
CA HIS A 42 -16.45 -22.81 11.91
C HIS A 42 -17.78 -23.51 11.65
N THR A 43 -17.98 -24.19 10.52
CA THR A 43 -19.19 -25.01 10.32
C THR A 43 -19.26 -26.17 11.31
N ASN A 44 -18.11 -26.69 11.74
CA ASN A 44 -18.00 -27.88 12.59
C ASN A 44 -17.28 -27.58 13.91
N TRP A 45 -16.72 -26.37 14.06
CA TRP A 45 -15.99 -25.91 15.24
C TRP A 45 -16.75 -24.79 15.95
N SER A 46 -17.28 -25.10 17.13
CA SER A 46 -18.07 -24.19 17.95
C SER A 46 -17.57 -24.15 19.41
N GLY A 47 -18.14 -23.21 20.18
CA GLY A 47 -17.84 -23.01 21.59
C GLY A 47 -16.86 -21.88 21.89
N PRO A 48 -16.51 -21.65 23.16
CA PRO A 48 -15.83 -20.43 23.59
C PRO A 48 -14.47 -20.16 22.94
N ALA A 49 -13.76 -21.22 22.52
CA ALA A 49 -12.50 -21.08 21.79
C ALA A 49 -12.74 -20.61 20.34
N ALA A 50 -13.78 -21.14 19.68
CA ALA A 50 -14.19 -20.72 18.35
C ALA A 50 -14.62 -19.25 18.35
N ASP A 51 -15.37 -18.81 19.37
CA ASP A 51 -15.82 -17.42 19.49
C ASP A 51 -14.65 -16.44 19.64
N ARG A 52 -13.66 -16.77 20.49
CA ARG A 52 -12.45 -15.94 20.66
C ARG A 52 -11.61 -15.89 19.38
N HIS A 53 -11.50 -17.02 18.68
CA HIS A 53 -10.79 -17.06 17.40
C HIS A 53 -11.48 -16.19 16.35
N ALA A 54 -12.81 -16.28 16.22
CA ALA A 54 -13.57 -15.46 15.28
C ALA A 54 -13.46 -13.96 15.58
N GLU A 55 -13.43 -13.58 16.86
CA GLU A 55 -13.18 -12.19 17.28
C GLU A 55 -11.77 -11.73 16.91
N ALA A 56 -10.74 -12.51 17.23
CA ALA A 56 -9.36 -12.19 16.88
C ALA A 56 -9.16 -12.07 15.36
N HIS A 57 -9.81 -12.94 14.58
CA HIS A 57 -9.79 -12.90 13.11
C HIS A 57 -10.43 -11.62 12.57
N ARG A 58 -11.59 -11.20 13.11
CA ARG A 58 -12.22 -9.91 12.73
C ARG A 58 -11.32 -8.72 13.00
N GLN A 59 -10.68 -8.69 14.18
CA GLN A 59 -9.76 -7.60 14.55
C GLN A 59 -8.55 -7.56 13.61
N TRP A 60 -8.01 -8.73 13.26
CA TRP A 60 -6.90 -8.83 12.33
C TRP A 60 -7.27 -8.36 10.92
N LEU A 61 -8.44 -8.75 10.39
CA LEU A 61 -8.94 -8.29 9.10
C LEU A 61 -9.08 -6.75 9.05
N ALA A 62 -9.63 -6.15 10.13
CA ALA A 62 -9.76 -4.70 10.22
C ALA A 62 -8.39 -4.00 10.17
N ALA A 63 -7.44 -4.45 10.99
CA ALA A 63 -6.09 -3.89 11.02
C ALA A 63 -5.34 -4.07 9.69
N ALA A 64 -5.54 -5.20 9.00
CA ALA A 64 -4.96 -5.43 7.68
C ALA A 64 -5.54 -4.47 6.62
N GLY A 65 -6.84 -4.19 6.68
CA GLY A 65 -7.50 -3.18 5.85
C GLY A 65 -6.91 -1.78 6.06
N GLU A 66 -6.78 -1.35 7.32
CA GLU A 66 -6.17 -0.05 7.67
C GLU A 66 -4.73 0.08 7.13
N ALA A 67 -3.93 -0.98 7.26
CA ALA A 67 -2.57 -0.99 6.73
C ALA A 67 -2.56 -0.87 5.20
N ALA A 68 -3.45 -1.58 4.49
CA ALA A 68 -3.57 -1.50 3.05
C ALA A 68 -3.98 -0.10 2.56
N GLU A 69 -4.90 0.56 3.26
CA GLU A 69 -5.31 1.94 2.98
C GLU A 69 -4.16 2.93 3.18
N GLY A 70 -3.43 2.83 4.29
CA GLY A 70 -2.27 3.69 4.56
C GLY A 70 -1.16 3.56 3.52
N ILE A 71 -0.90 2.32 3.09
CA ILE A 71 0.05 2.01 2.02
C ILE A 71 -0.39 2.65 0.68
N GLU A 72 -1.67 2.59 0.34
CA GLU A 72 -2.21 3.23 -0.87
C GLU A 72 -2.14 4.76 -0.79
N ALA A 73 -2.40 5.34 0.39
CA ALA A 73 -2.24 6.77 0.60
C ALA A 73 -0.79 7.23 0.39
N MET A 74 0.19 6.47 0.90
CA MET A 74 1.62 6.72 0.65
C MET A 74 1.95 6.65 -0.84
N ARG A 75 1.42 5.64 -1.56
CA ARG A 75 1.58 5.47 -3.00
C ARG A 75 1.02 6.67 -3.77
N ALA A 76 -0.17 7.14 -3.41
CA ALA A 76 -0.81 8.30 -4.04
C ALA A 76 -0.02 9.59 -3.80
N ALA A 77 0.49 9.79 -2.58
CA ALA A 77 1.34 10.93 -2.24
C ALA A 77 2.65 10.92 -3.02
N ALA A 78 3.30 9.76 -3.15
CA ALA A 78 4.49 9.58 -3.97
C ALA A 78 4.24 9.91 -5.45
N ALA A 79 3.15 9.40 -6.02
CA ALA A 79 2.78 9.71 -7.41
C ALA A 79 2.47 11.21 -7.62
N ALA A 80 1.85 11.87 -6.63
CA ALA A 80 1.62 13.32 -6.69
C ALA A 80 2.93 14.10 -6.65
N ALA A 81 3.86 13.74 -5.76
CA ALA A 81 5.19 14.34 -5.69
C ALA A 81 5.94 14.18 -7.02
N HIS A 82 5.93 12.98 -7.61
CA HIS A 82 6.53 12.70 -8.92
C HIS A 82 6.04 13.64 -10.01
N ARG A 83 4.71 13.80 -10.14
CA ARG A 83 4.10 14.71 -11.13
C ARG A 83 4.55 16.15 -10.92
N ASN A 84 4.46 16.64 -9.69
CA ASN A 84 4.84 18.02 -9.36
C ASN A 84 6.31 18.30 -9.69
N TYR A 85 7.23 17.36 -9.39
CA TYR A 85 8.64 17.52 -9.74
C TYR A 85 8.88 17.50 -11.25
N THR A 86 8.21 16.60 -11.97
CA THR A 86 8.30 16.50 -13.44
C THR A 86 7.82 17.78 -14.12
N ASP A 87 6.67 18.30 -13.68
CA ASP A 87 6.08 19.53 -14.23
C ASP A 87 6.93 20.77 -13.95
N ALA A 88 7.54 20.84 -12.76
CA ALA A 88 8.45 21.91 -12.39
C ALA A 88 9.72 21.88 -13.27
N VAL A 89 10.30 20.70 -13.51
CA VAL A 89 11.46 20.53 -14.40
C VAL A 89 11.09 20.92 -15.84
N ALA A 90 9.96 20.43 -16.36
CA ALA A 90 9.50 20.76 -17.71
C ALA A 90 9.22 22.27 -17.88
N THR A 91 8.65 22.91 -16.85
CA THR A 91 8.40 24.35 -16.82
C THR A 91 9.69 25.16 -16.80
N ASN A 92 10.66 24.77 -15.97
CA ASN A 92 11.95 25.42 -15.90
C ASN A 92 12.73 25.27 -17.22
N LEU A 93 12.73 24.09 -17.84
CA LEU A 93 13.33 23.89 -19.16
C LEU A 93 12.67 24.75 -20.24
N ARG A 94 11.35 24.95 -20.20
CA ARG A 94 10.62 25.81 -21.14
C ARG A 94 10.89 27.30 -20.94
N ILE A 95 11.15 27.73 -19.71
CA ILE A 95 11.42 29.14 -19.36
C ILE A 95 12.90 29.48 -19.59
N LEU A 96 13.82 28.58 -19.21
CA LEU A 96 15.27 28.78 -19.22
C LEU A 96 15.97 28.24 -20.48
N GLY A 97 15.27 27.47 -21.32
CA GLY A 97 15.75 26.97 -22.61
C GLY A 97 15.62 27.98 -23.75
N ARG A 98 15.74 29.27 -23.44
CA ARG A 98 15.92 30.39 -24.38
C ARG A 98 17.22 31.08 -24.02
#